data_AF-A0A4U0NI63-F1
#
_entry.id   AF-A0A4U0NI63-F1
#
_cell.length_a   1.000
_cell.length_b   1.000
_cell.length_c   1.000
_cell.angle_alpha   90.00
_cell.angle_beta   90.00
_cell.angle_gamma   90.00
#
_symmetry.space_group_name_H-M   'P 1'
#
loop_
_entity.id
_entity.type
_entity.pdbx_description
1 polymer ?
#
loop_
_entity_poly.entity_id
_entity_poly.type
_entity_poly.pdbx_seq_one_letter_code
_entity_poly.pdbx_strand_id
1 'polypeptide(L)'
;MENKPTINPKEIKNLIYTIRDKQVMLDSDLASLYQVETKNINRAVKRNIERFPESFCFQLTEAEIENLRFQFGTSSLSYGGRRYSPYVFTEQGVAMASAILRSDIAVKVSVEIMEAFVEMRRMLISNASLFHRLDKIELKQLEADQKFEEIFKALESDKLHSEKGIFYNGQVFDAYTFVSGIIRRAKSSIILLDNYVDDTVLTLLGKRKNNVATTIYTKNISNQLRLDVQRYNSQYPSIEIEIFSDAHDRFLIIDNAELYHIGASLKDLGKKWFAFSRMDIEVGKMLQKLSP
;
A
#
# COMPACT_ATOMS: atom_id res chain seq x y z
N MET A 1 -43.96 -44.92 15.28
CA MET A 1 -42.58 -44.73 14.76
C MET A 1 -42.07 -43.45 15.39
N GLU A 2 -41.17 -43.59 16.36
CA GLU A 2 -40.65 -42.47 17.16
C GLU A 2 -39.80 -41.53 16.30
N ASN A 3 -40.03 -40.23 16.46
CA ASN A 3 -39.27 -39.16 15.83
C ASN A 3 -37.80 -39.23 16.28
N LYS A 4 -36.91 -39.68 15.38
CA LYS A 4 -35.46 -39.59 15.57
C LYS A 4 -35.04 -38.12 15.54
N PRO A 5 -34.46 -37.55 16.61
CA PRO A 5 -33.75 -36.28 16.48
C PRO A 5 -32.56 -36.54 15.57
N THR A 6 -32.65 -36.03 14.35
CA THR A 6 -31.57 -36.10 13.36
C THR A 6 -30.76 -34.83 13.56
N ILE A 7 -29.70 -34.92 14.37
CA ILE A 7 -28.77 -33.79 14.55
C ILE A 7 -28.02 -33.61 13.24
N ASN A 8 -27.98 -32.39 12.71
CA ASN A 8 -27.35 -32.13 11.43
C ASN A 8 -25.82 -32.15 11.61
N PRO A 9 -25.04 -32.93 10.82
CA PRO A 9 -23.59 -32.96 10.93
C PRO A 9 -22.90 -31.60 10.77
N LYS A 10 -23.54 -30.65 10.06
CA LYS A 10 -23.06 -29.26 9.95
C LYS A 10 -23.15 -28.49 11.28
N GLU A 11 -24.10 -28.82 12.13
CA GLU A 11 -24.28 -28.17 13.43
C GLU A 11 -23.20 -28.62 14.43
N ILE A 12 -22.80 -29.90 14.39
CA ILE A 12 -21.75 -30.44 15.26
C ILE A 12 -20.39 -29.78 14.98
N LYS A 13 -20.04 -29.56 13.72
CA LYS A 13 -18.77 -28.91 13.34
C LYS A 13 -18.61 -27.51 13.93
N ASN A 14 -19.70 -26.76 14.03
CA ASN A 14 -19.68 -25.40 14.59
C ASN A 14 -19.48 -25.37 16.11
N LEU A 15 -19.54 -26.53 16.77
CA LEU A 15 -19.34 -26.70 18.21
C LEU A 15 -17.93 -27.26 18.52
N ILE A 16 -17.07 -27.37 17.52
CA ILE A 16 -15.67 -27.77 17.68
C ILE A 16 -14.80 -26.51 17.61
N TYR A 17 -14.07 -26.27 18.69
CA TYR A 17 -13.21 -25.11 18.89
C TYR A 17 -11.75 -25.53 18.92
N THR A 18 -10.86 -24.63 18.50
CA THR A 18 -9.41 -24.84 18.64
C THR A 18 -8.92 -24.10 19.88
N ILE A 19 -8.48 -24.85 20.91
CA ILE A 19 -7.95 -24.31 22.18
C ILE A 19 -6.69 -25.08 22.54
N ARG A 20 -5.60 -24.36 22.87
CA ARG A 20 -4.26 -24.96 23.12
C ARG A 20 -3.82 -25.91 21.99
N ASP A 21 -4.06 -25.49 20.73
CA ASP A 21 -3.78 -26.27 19.52
C ASP A 21 -4.50 -27.63 19.44
N LYS A 22 -5.54 -27.83 20.26
CA LYS A 22 -6.38 -29.02 20.26
C LYS A 22 -7.78 -28.67 19.81
N GLN A 23 -8.35 -29.54 18.97
CA GLN A 23 -9.78 -29.48 18.71
C GLN A 23 -10.52 -30.00 19.93
N VAL A 24 -11.46 -29.21 20.45
CA VAL A 24 -12.22 -29.51 21.66
C VAL A 24 -13.67 -29.04 21.54
N MET A 25 -14.56 -29.68 22.29
CA MET A 25 -15.98 -29.32 22.42
C MET A 25 -16.28 -28.90 23.86
N LEU A 26 -17.09 -27.87 24.06
CA LEU A 26 -17.46 -27.41 25.41
C LEU A 26 -18.38 -28.42 26.11
N ASP A 27 -18.30 -28.48 27.43
CA ASP A 27 -19.20 -29.28 28.26
C ASP A 27 -20.70 -28.93 28.11
N SER A 28 -21.04 -27.69 27.78
CA SER A 28 -22.41 -27.26 27.44
C SER A 28 -22.91 -27.95 26.19
N ASP A 29 -22.06 -27.95 25.16
CA ASP A 29 -22.43 -28.33 23.82
C ASP A 29 -22.51 -29.85 23.74
N LEU A 30 -21.54 -30.53 24.35
CA LEU A 30 -21.56 -31.97 24.53
C LEU A 30 -22.79 -32.42 25.32
N ALA A 31 -23.18 -31.68 26.37
CA ALA A 31 -24.36 -31.99 27.18
C ALA A 31 -25.66 -31.79 26.39
N SER A 32 -25.75 -30.72 25.61
CA SER A 32 -26.87 -30.47 24.71
C SER A 32 -27.04 -31.58 23.68
N LEU A 33 -25.93 -31.97 23.02
CA LEU A 33 -25.91 -33.04 22.03
C LEU A 33 -26.29 -34.42 22.62
N TYR A 34 -25.86 -34.70 23.85
CA TYR A 34 -26.23 -35.92 24.58
C TYR A 34 -27.60 -35.83 25.28
N GLN A 35 -28.28 -34.70 25.20
CA GLN A 35 -29.57 -34.44 25.86
C GLN A 35 -29.53 -34.66 27.38
N VAL A 36 -28.45 -34.23 28.01
CA VAL A 36 -28.25 -34.28 29.46
C VAL A 36 -27.89 -32.90 30.01
N GLU A 37 -28.07 -32.70 31.31
CA GLU A 37 -27.57 -31.47 31.94
C GLU A 37 -26.03 -31.47 31.98
N THR A 38 -25.41 -30.30 31.74
CA THR A 38 -23.93 -30.16 31.83
C THR A 38 -23.39 -30.63 33.19
N LYS A 39 -24.12 -30.36 34.27
CA LYS A 39 -23.73 -30.80 35.61
C LYS A 39 -23.62 -32.32 35.71
N ASN A 40 -24.43 -33.08 34.95
CA ASN A 40 -24.39 -34.53 34.93
C ASN A 40 -23.15 -35.05 34.22
N ILE A 41 -22.77 -34.44 33.09
CA ILE A 41 -21.49 -34.75 32.41
C ILE A 41 -20.31 -34.47 33.34
N ASN A 42 -20.25 -33.26 33.90
CA ASN A 42 -19.13 -32.86 34.75
C ASN A 42 -19.03 -33.73 36.02
N ARG A 43 -20.18 -34.15 36.59
CA ARG A 43 -20.22 -35.09 37.71
C ARG A 43 -19.77 -36.50 37.31
N ALA A 44 -20.16 -36.97 36.12
CA ALA A 44 -19.75 -38.27 35.61
C ALA A 44 -18.23 -38.33 35.36
N VAL A 45 -17.66 -37.25 34.81
CA VAL A 45 -16.21 -37.08 34.62
C VAL A 45 -15.48 -37.09 35.96
N LYS A 46 -15.92 -36.28 36.93
CA LYS A 46 -15.30 -36.21 38.26
C LYS A 46 -15.31 -37.55 38.99
N ARG A 47 -16.39 -38.35 38.85
CA ARG A 47 -16.48 -39.69 39.44
C ARG A 47 -15.55 -40.72 38.79
N ASN A 48 -15.10 -40.45 37.57
CA ASN A 48 -14.28 -41.36 36.77
C ASN A 48 -13.00 -40.66 36.30
N ILE A 49 -12.40 -39.80 37.14
CA ILE A 49 -11.32 -38.90 36.72
C ILE A 49 -10.10 -39.64 36.16
N GLU A 50 -9.83 -40.87 36.62
CA GLU A 50 -8.77 -41.75 36.10
C GLU A 50 -8.93 -42.06 34.59
N ARG A 51 -10.15 -41.96 34.06
CA ARG A 51 -10.47 -42.15 32.64
C ARG A 51 -10.33 -40.88 31.80
N PHE A 52 -10.09 -39.74 32.44
CA PHE A 52 -10.00 -38.42 31.80
C PHE A 52 -8.65 -37.77 32.13
N PRO A 53 -7.55 -38.25 31.51
CA PRO A 53 -6.30 -37.51 31.55
C PRO A 53 -6.50 -36.11 30.95
N GLU A 54 -5.59 -35.17 31.26
CA GLU A 54 -5.66 -33.78 30.76
C GLU A 54 -5.67 -33.72 29.22
N SER A 55 -5.08 -34.71 28.56
CA SER A 55 -5.12 -34.83 27.11
C SER A 55 -6.54 -35.06 26.57
N PHE A 56 -7.46 -35.60 27.38
CA PHE A 56 -8.82 -35.95 26.98
C PHE A 56 -9.83 -34.88 27.40
N CYS A 57 -9.67 -34.34 28.61
CA CYS A 57 -10.56 -33.36 29.19
C CYS A 57 -9.79 -32.42 30.14
N PHE A 58 -10.02 -31.11 30.02
CA PHE A 58 -9.40 -30.11 30.88
C PHE A 58 -10.34 -28.92 31.08
N GLN A 59 -10.06 -28.08 32.09
CA GLN A 59 -10.80 -26.84 32.33
C GLN A 59 -10.12 -25.67 31.65
N LEU A 60 -10.93 -24.75 31.12
CA LEU A 60 -10.43 -23.49 30.57
C LEU A 60 -9.99 -22.53 31.68
N THR A 61 -8.93 -21.78 31.40
CA THR A 61 -8.50 -20.63 32.20
C THR A 61 -9.40 -19.42 31.93
N GLU A 62 -9.36 -18.44 32.83
CA GLU A 62 -10.14 -17.20 32.68
C GLU A 62 -9.82 -16.47 31.36
N ALA A 63 -8.53 -16.39 31.00
CA ALA A 63 -8.09 -15.80 29.74
C ALA A 63 -8.61 -16.55 28.50
N GLU A 64 -8.64 -17.89 28.54
CA GLU A 64 -9.18 -18.71 27.44
C GLU A 64 -10.69 -18.51 27.28
N ILE A 65 -11.41 -18.32 28.39
CA ILE A 65 -12.85 -18.03 28.38
C ILE A 65 -13.12 -16.65 27.76
N GLU A 66 -12.31 -15.63 28.10
CA GLU A 66 -12.43 -14.29 27.52
C GLU A 66 -12.17 -14.28 26.01
N ASN A 67 -11.12 -14.97 25.57
CA ASN A 67 -10.79 -15.09 24.15
C ASN A 67 -11.91 -15.78 23.35
N LEU A 68 -12.51 -16.84 23.89
CA LEU A 68 -13.66 -17.49 23.26
C LEU A 68 -14.85 -16.53 23.11
N ARG A 69 -15.14 -15.71 24.13
CA ARG A 69 -16.23 -14.72 24.06
C ARG A 69 -16.00 -13.69 22.98
N PHE A 70 -14.78 -13.17 22.89
CA PHE A 70 -14.41 -12.15 21.91
C PHE A 70 -14.53 -12.66 20.48
N GLN A 71 -14.06 -13.90 20.22
CA GLN A 71 -14.05 -14.47 18.88
C GLN A 71 -15.43 -14.86 18.36
N PHE A 72 -16.31 -15.37 19.23
CA PHE A 72 -17.59 -15.96 18.80
C PHE A 72 -18.81 -15.11 19.15
N GLY A 73 -18.63 -13.90 19.68
CA GLY A 73 -19.72 -12.95 19.94
C GLY A 73 -20.82 -13.51 20.85
N THR A 74 -20.50 -14.49 21.70
CA THR A 74 -21.48 -15.11 22.60
C THR A 74 -21.83 -14.13 23.71
N SER A 75 -22.89 -13.35 23.51
CA SER A 75 -23.51 -12.52 24.54
C SER A 75 -24.01 -13.39 25.69
N SER A 76 -23.58 -13.05 26.91
CA SER A 76 -24.05 -13.57 28.21
C SER A 76 -23.53 -14.95 28.70
N LEU A 77 -22.24 -15.02 29.04
CA LEU A 77 -21.80 -15.83 30.20
C LEU A 77 -21.87 -15.06 31.54
N SER A 78 -22.15 -13.74 31.48
CA SER A 78 -22.09 -12.81 32.61
C SER A 78 -23.44 -12.54 33.31
N TYR A 79 -24.58 -12.53 32.60
CA TYR A 79 -25.89 -12.30 33.22
C TYR A 79 -26.55 -13.65 33.58
N GLY A 80 -26.01 -14.31 34.61
CA GLY A 80 -26.46 -15.65 35.05
C GLY A 80 -25.32 -16.65 35.35
N GLY A 81 -24.06 -16.21 35.22
CA GLY A 81 -22.85 -16.75 35.82
C GLY A 81 -22.73 -18.27 35.95
N ARG A 82 -22.09 -18.92 34.97
CA ARG A 82 -21.40 -20.19 35.28
C ARG A 82 -20.43 -19.92 36.43
N ARG A 83 -20.73 -20.46 37.62
CA ARG A 83 -19.90 -20.34 38.83
C ARG A 83 -18.55 -21.06 38.70
N TYR A 84 -18.36 -21.87 37.66
CA TYR A 84 -17.19 -22.73 37.47
C TYR A 84 -16.69 -22.66 36.04
N SER A 85 -15.37 -22.70 35.86
CA SER A 85 -14.73 -22.82 34.55
C SER A 85 -15.22 -24.05 33.80
N PRO A 86 -15.57 -23.89 32.50
CA PRO A 86 -16.10 -24.98 31.71
C PRO A 86 -15.04 -26.06 31.48
N TYR A 87 -15.49 -27.32 31.44
CA TYR A 87 -14.66 -28.38 30.88
C TYR A 87 -14.76 -28.38 29.37
N VAL A 88 -13.69 -28.80 28.73
CA VAL A 88 -13.64 -29.05 27.30
C VAL A 88 -13.16 -30.46 27.02
N PHE A 89 -13.70 -31.07 25.97
CA PHE A 89 -13.50 -32.46 25.63
C PHE A 89 -12.89 -32.56 24.23
N THR A 90 -11.78 -33.27 24.13
CA THR A 90 -11.25 -33.72 22.83
C THR A 90 -12.10 -34.85 22.27
N GLU A 91 -11.83 -35.28 21.04
CA GLU A 91 -12.40 -36.48 20.42
C GLU A 91 -12.39 -37.69 21.38
N GLN A 92 -11.25 -37.94 22.03
CA GLN A 92 -11.09 -39.03 22.99
C GLN A 92 -11.91 -38.79 24.27
N GLY A 93 -11.98 -37.54 24.74
CA GLY A 93 -12.82 -37.17 25.88
C GLY A 93 -14.31 -37.39 25.62
N VAL A 94 -14.79 -37.09 24.41
CA VAL A 94 -16.17 -37.32 23.98
C VAL A 94 -16.50 -38.81 23.98
N ALA A 95 -15.60 -39.64 23.44
CA ALA A 95 -15.75 -41.09 23.43
C ALA A 95 -15.80 -41.68 24.85
N MET A 96 -14.92 -41.20 25.74
CA MET A 96 -14.92 -41.63 27.15
C MET A 96 -16.18 -41.18 27.90
N ALA A 97 -16.72 -40.00 27.57
CA ALA A 97 -17.96 -39.50 28.15
C ALA A 97 -19.18 -40.34 27.75
N SER A 98 -19.30 -40.75 26.49
CA SER A 98 -20.44 -41.60 26.04
C SER A 98 -20.41 -42.98 26.71
N ALA A 99 -19.22 -43.56 26.88
CA ALA A 99 -19.03 -44.84 27.55
C ALA A 99 -19.48 -44.84 29.04
N ILE A 100 -19.45 -43.67 29.69
CA ILE A 100 -19.82 -43.53 31.11
C ILE A 100 -21.31 -43.18 31.27
N LEU A 101 -21.87 -42.36 30.37
CA LEU A 101 -23.27 -41.96 30.45
C LEU A 101 -24.25 -43.08 30.07
N ARG A 102 -23.82 -44.03 29.22
CA ARG A 102 -24.58 -45.25 28.85
C ARG A 102 -26.03 -44.99 28.38
N SER A 103 -26.26 -43.86 27.70
CA SER A 103 -27.53 -43.56 27.02
C SER A 103 -27.40 -43.91 25.54
N ASP A 104 -28.43 -44.52 24.95
CA ASP A 104 -28.45 -44.86 23.51
C ASP A 104 -28.23 -43.61 22.63
N ILE A 105 -28.73 -42.45 23.09
CA ILE A 105 -28.51 -41.15 22.45
C ILE A 105 -27.03 -40.77 22.53
N ALA A 106 -26.40 -40.87 23.71
CA ALA A 106 -25.00 -40.53 23.88
C ALA A 106 -24.07 -41.44 23.06
N VAL A 107 -24.38 -42.73 22.96
CA VAL A 107 -23.61 -43.67 22.13
C VAL A 107 -23.71 -43.28 20.65
N LYS A 108 -24.92 -43.09 20.13
CA LYS A 108 -25.13 -42.74 18.73
C LYS A 108 -24.49 -41.38 18.36
N VAL A 109 -24.75 -40.36 19.16
CA VAL A 109 -24.26 -39.00 18.91
C VAL A 109 -22.74 -38.92 19.07
N SER A 110 -22.13 -39.75 19.94
CA SER A 110 -20.66 -39.79 20.04
C SER A 110 -19.96 -40.21 18.75
N VAL A 111 -20.56 -41.12 17.97
CA VAL A 111 -20.04 -41.52 16.66
C VAL A 111 -20.09 -40.34 15.69
N GLU A 112 -21.22 -39.62 15.63
CA GLU A 112 -21.39 -38.45 14.77
C GLU A 112 -20.41 -37.32 15.15
N ILE A 113 -20.16 -37.13 16.45
CA ILE A 113 -19.16 -36.16 16.93
C ILE A 113 -17.75 -36.58 16.49
N MET A 114 -17.35 -37.84 16.71
CA MET A 114 -16.01 -38.32 16.31
C MET A 114 -15.77 -38.17 14.80
N GLU A 115 -16.75 -38.49 13.96
CA GLU A 115 -16.65 -38.28 12.51
C GLU A 115 -16.43 -36.80 12.16
N ALA A 116 -17.10 -35.87 12.85
CA ALA A 116 -16.89 -34.43 12.67
C ALA A 116 -15.47 -33.99 13.06
N PHE A 117 -14.92 -34.52 14.15
CA PHE A 117 -13.52 -34.28 14.57
C PHE A 117 -12.51 -34.80 13.52
N VAL A 118 -12.74 -36.00 12.99
CA VAL A 118 -11.89 -36.59 11.95
C VAL A 118 -11.95 -35.78 10.65
N GLU A 119 -13.13 -35.38 10.22
CA GLU A 119 -13.30 -34.57 9.02
C GLU A 119 -12.63 -33.19 9.15
N MET A 120 -12.76 -32.54 10.31
CA MET A 120 -12.08 -31.28 10.60
C MET A 120 -10.55 -31.44 10.54
N ARG A 121 -10.01 -32.53 11.11
CA ARG A 121 -8.58 -32.84 11.01
C ARG A 121 -8.13 -33.01 9.57
N ARG A 122 -8.90 -33.73 8.74
CA ARG A 122 -8.60 -33.90 7.31
C ARG A 122 -8.60 -32.57 6.56
N MET A 123 -9.56 -31.68 6.87
CA MET A 123 -9.63 -30.35 6.25
C MET A 123 -8.44 -29.47 6.62
N LEU A 124 -8.02 -29.47 7.89
CA LEU A 124 -6.84 -28.72 8.35
C LEU A 124 -5.55 -29.20 7.66
N ILE A 125 -5.39 -30.51 7.48
CA ILE A 125 -4.23 -31.09 6.77
C ILE A 125 -4.28 -30.76 5.27
N SER A 126 -5.46 -30.83 4.64
CA SER A 126 -5.64 -30.50 3.22
C SER A 126 -5.25 -29.05 2.90
N ASN A 127 -5.53 -28.12 3.82
CA ASN A 127 -5.25 -26.70 3.65
C ASN A 127 -3.76 -26.34 3.77
N ALA A 128 -2.89 -27.25 4.24
CA ALA A 128 -1.42 -27.04 4.21
C ALA A 128 -0.89 -26.76 2.80
N SER A 129 -1.49 -27.39 1.78
CA SER A 129 -1.16 -27.15 0.38
C SER A 129 -1.59 -25.77 -0.13
N LEU A 130 -2.62 -25.16 0.48
CA LEU A 130 -3.08 -23.81 0.16
C LEU A 130 -2.15 -22.75 0.74
N PHE A 131 -1.61 -22.95 1.95
CA PHE A 131 -0.62 -22.05 2.53
C PHE A 131 0.61 -21.92 1.63
N HIS A 132 1.14 -23.03 1.13
CA HIS A 132 2.28 -22.98 0.19
C HIS A 132 1.94 -22.23 -1.12
N ARG A 133 0.71 -22.30 -1.60
CA ARG A 133 0.27 -21.52 -2.78
C ARG A 133 0.18 -20.03 -2.48
N LEU A 134 -0.24 -19.64 -1.27
CA LEU A 134 -0.29 -18.24 -0.85
C LEU A 134 1.11 -17.64 -0.76
N ASP A 135 2.07 -18.34 -0.14
CA ASP A 135 3.47 -17.89 -0.05
C ASP A 135 4.07 -17.61 -1.44
N LYS A 136 3.73 -18.47 -2.41
CA LYS A 136 4.20 -18.32 -3.80
C LYS A 136 3.56 -17.12 -4.52
N ILE A 137 2.33 -16.77 -4.19
CA ILE A 137 1.66 -15.59 -4.75
C ILE A 137 2.26 -14.31 -4.16
N GLU A 138 2.48 -14.29 -2.85
CA GLU A 138 3.10 -13.16 -2.16
C GLU A 138 4.51 -12.87 -2.69
N LEU A 139 5.33 -13.91 -2.90
CA LEU A 139 6.64 -13.77 -3.52
C LEU A 139 6.56 -13.15 -4.93
N LYS A 140 5.63 -13.63 -5.76
CA LYS A 140 5.43 -13.09 -7.12
C LYS A 140 4.95 -11.64 -7.12
N GLN A 141 4.18 -11.24 -6.12
CA GLN A 141 3.71 -9.86 -5.98
C GLN A 141 4.86 -8.92 -5.63
N LEU A 142 5.72 -9.32 -4.67
CA LEU A 142 6.93 -8.56 -4.33
C LEU A 142 7.88 -8.41 -5.53
N GLU A 143 8.08 -9.46 -6.31
CA GLU A 143 8.87 -9.40 -7.55
C GLU A 143 8.26 -8.46 -8.60
N ALA A 144 6.93 -8.39 -8.69
CA ALA A 144 6.25 -7.49 -9.61
C ALA A 144 6.41 -6.03 -9.17
N ASP A 145 6.24 -5.74 -7.89
CA ASP A 145 6.38 -4.38 -7.34
C ASP A 145 7.81 -3.84 -7.55
N GLN A 146 8.83 -4.68 -7.37
CA GLN A 146 10.22 -4.32 -7.68
C GLN A 146 10.42 -3.97 -9.15
N LYS A 147 9.86 -4.76 -10.07
CA LYS A 147 9.93 -4.48 -11.51
C LYS A 147 9.19 -3.21 -11.88
N PHE A 148 8.07 -2.91 -11.24
CA PHE A 148 7.35 -1.65 -11.45
C PHE A 148 8.20 -0.45 -11.04
N GLU A 149 8.82 -0.48 -9.86
CA GLU A 149 9.75 0.57 -9.40
C GLU A 149 10.91 0.80 -10.37
N GLU A 150 11.51 -0.27 -10.91
CA GLU A 150 12.56 -0.16 -11.93
C GLU A 150 12.07 0.50 -13.22
N ILE A 151 10.88 0.14 -13.70
CA ILE A 151 10.26 0.75 -14.88
C ILE A 151 9.95 2.23 -14.63
N PHE A 152 9.42 2.60 -13.47
CA PHE A 152 9.15 3.99 -13.13
C PHE A 152 10.42 4.84 -13.09
N LYS A 153 11.49 4.33 -12.45
CA LYS A 153 12.80 5.01 -12.46
C LYS A 153 13.36 5.17 -13.87
N ALA A 154 13.21 4.17 -14.72
CA ALA A 154 13.61 4.27 -16.13
C ALA A 154 12.83 5.37 -16.86
N LEU A 155 11.50 5.42 -16.70
CA LEU A 155 10.63 6.44 -17.31
C LEU A 155 10.90 7.87 -16.79
N GLU A 156 11.24 8.02 -15.51
CA GLU A 156 11.64 9.32 -14.94
C GLU A 156 13.00 9.79 -15.46
N SER A 157 13.96 8.87 -15.56
CA SER A 157 15.30 9.18 -16.06
C SER A 157 15.31 9.57 -17.56
N ASP A 158 14.38 9.02 -18.34
CA ASP A 158 14.25 9.31 -19.77
C ASP A 158 13.68 10.70 -20.05
N LYS A 159 12.85 11.27 -19.15
CA LYS A 159 12.32 12.65 -19.30
C LYS A 159 13.40 13.73 -19.18
N LEU A 160 14.51 13.44 -18.50
CA LEU A 160 15.64 14.36 -18.37
C LEU A 160 16.55 14.40 -19.61
N HIS A 161 16.44 13.39 -20.49
CA HIS A 161 17.21 13.25 -21.73
C HIS A 161 16.35 13.29 -23.00
N SER A 162 15.02 13.35 -22.88
CA SER A 162 14.14 13.36 -24.04
C SER A 162 14.30 14.66 -24.83
N GLU A 163 14.55 14.53 -26.13
CA GLU A 163 14.68 15.67 -27.03
C GLU A 163 13.36 16.43 -27.19
N LYS A 164 12.22 15.83 -26.81
CA LYS A 164 10.89 16.43 -26.87
C LYS A 164 10.05 15.92 -25.71
N GLY A 165 9.04 16.69 -25.29
CA GLY A 165 8.12 16.26 -24.24
C GLY A 165 6.96 17.23 -24.01
N ILE A 166 6.01 16.80 -23.18
CA ILE A 166 4.85 17.61 -22.77
C ILE A 166 4.81 17.61 -21.25
N PHE A 167 4.68 18.80 -20.66
CA PHE A 167 4.29 18.97 -19.27
C PHE A 167 2.79 19.21 -19.17
N TYR A 168 2.15 18.57 -18.21
CA TYR A 168 0.71 18.66 -17.94
C TYR A 168 0.39 19.67 -16.83
N ASN A 169 -0.90 19.99 -16.67
CA ASN A 169 -1.40 20.93 -15.66
C ASN A 169 -0.94 20.52 -14.26
N GLY A 170 -0.38 21.47 -13.51
CA GLY A 170 0.03 21.27 -12.11
C GLY A 170 1.44 20.72 -11.95
N GLN A 171 2.13 20.33 -13.03
CA GLN A 171 3.53 19.89 -13.00
C GLN A 171 4.52 21.06 -12.89
N VAL A 172 4.23 22.01 -11.99
CA VAL A 172 5.00 23.24 -11.81
C VAL A 172 6.43 22.92 -11.38
N PHE A 173 6.59 22.05 -10.39
CA PHE A 173 7.91 21.71 -9.86
C PHE A 173 8.72 20.83 -10.82
N ASP A 174 8.09 19.90 -11.53
CA ASP A 174 8.76 19.06 -12.54
C ASP A 174 9.30 19.91 -13.69
N ALA A 175 8.47 20.81 -14.22
CA ALA A 175 8.86 21.73 -15.29
C ALA A 175 9.98 22.69 -14.84
N TYR A 176 9.88 23.20 -13.61
CA TYR A 176 10.93 24.03 -13.01
C TYR A 176 12.25 23.26 -12.85
N THR A 177 12.19 22.01 -12.38
CA THR A 177 13.37 21.16 -12.19
C THR A 177 14.05 20.88 -13.52
N PHE A 178 13.27 20.56 -14.55
CA PHE A 178 13.75 20.36 -15.92
C PHE A 178 14.49 21.60 -16.46
N VAL A 179 13.85 22.77 -16.49
CA VAL A 179 14.48 24.00 -17.01
C VAL A 179 15.68 24.43 -16.17
N SER A 180 15.59 24.33 -14.83
CA SER A 180 16.72 24.63 -13.96
C SER A 180 17.90 23.67 -14.16
N GLY A 181 17.63 22.41 -14.50
CA GLY A 181 18.63 21.43 -14.88
C GLY A 181 19.39 21.85 -16.15
N ILE A 182 18.67 22.34 -17.17
CA ILE A 182 19.29 22.89 -18.39
C ILE A 182 20.21 24.07 -18.05
N ILE A 183 19.70 25.05 -17.29
CA ILE A 183 20.46 26.25 -16.89
C ILE A 183 21.73 25.91 -16.11
N ARG A 184 21.66 24.92 -15.20
CA ARG A 184 22.83 24.48 -14.41
C ARG A 184 23.91 23.81 -15.26
N ARG A 185 23.57 23.23 -16.41
CA ARG A 185 24.53 22.54 -17.29
C ARG A 185 25.35 23.50 -18.15
N ALA A 186 24.86 24.72 -18.40
CA ALA A 186 25.56 25.72 -19.20
C ALA A 186 26.99 25.98 -18.72
N LYS A 187 27.93 26.10 -19.66
CA LYS A 187 29.36 26.26 -19.39
C LYS A 187 29.89 27.64 -19.79
N SER A 188 29.34 28.24 -20.84
CA SER A 188 29.81 29.49 -21.43
C SER A 188 28.71 30.55 -21.60
N SER A 189 27.53 30.19 -22.13
CA SER A 189 26.49 31.17 -22.45
C SER A 189 25.07 30.62 -22.29
N ILE A 190 24.15 31.53 -21.97
CA ILE A 190 22.70 31.29 -21.98
C ILE A 190 22.05 32.47 -22.71
N ILE A 191 21.26 32.20 -23.74
CA ILE A 191 20.43 33.22 -24.39
C ILE A 191 18.97 32.80 -24.23
N LEU A 192 18.17 33.66 -23.61
CA LEU A 192 16.74 33.44 -23.42
C LEU A 192 15.95 34.40 -24.29
N LEU A 193 15.05 33.87 -25.12
CA LEU A 193 14.02 34.63 -25.80
C LEU A 193 12.70 34.37 -25.07
N ASP A 194 12.16 35.37 -24.37
CA ASP A 194 10.86 35.28 -23.70
C ASP A 194 10.24 36.68 -23.58
N ASN A 195 9.01 36.84 -24.06
CA ASN A 195 8.29 38.11 -24.06
C ASN A 195 7.58 38.44 -22.75
N TYR A 196 7.67 37.58 -21.73
CA TYR A 196 6.93 37.73 -20.48
C TYR A 196 7.82 37.56 -19.25
N VAL A 197 9.05 38.06 -19.31
CA VAL A 197 10.06 37.94 -18.24
C VAL A 197 9.70 38.79 -17.02
N ASP A 198 9.83 38.21 -15.83
CA ASP A 198 9.72 38.86 -14.52
C ASP A 198 10.89 38.45 -13.58
N ASP A 199 10.83 38.84 -12.32
CA ASP A 199 11.85 38.55 -11.30
C ASP A 199 12.02 37.04 -11.03
N THR A 200 10.97 36.24 -11.24
CA THR A 200 11.04 34.78 -11.10
C THR A 200 11.96 34.16 -12.15
N VAL A 201 11.97 34.71 -13.36
CA VAL A 201 12.87 34.28 -14.45
C VAL A 201 14.32 34.66 -14.13
N LEU A 202 14.56 35.85 -13.58
CA LEU A 202 15.91 36.26 -13.13
C LEU A 202 16.44 35.32 -12.04
N THR A 203 15.58 34.95 -11.09
CA THR A 203 15.91 34.00 -10.01
C THR A 203 16.26 32.62 -10.58
N LEU A 204 15.52 32.16 -11.59
CA LEU A 204 15.77 30.89 -12.27
C LEU A 204 17.11 30.90 -13.02
N LEU A 205 17.41 31.97 -13.77
CA LEU A 205 18.69 32.16 -14.47
C LEU A 205 19.88 32.32 -13.52
N GLY A 206 19.65 32.72 -12.28
CA GLY A 206 20.68 32.77 -11.23
C GLY A 206 21.23 31.42 -10.79
N LYS A 207 20.62 30.31 -11.20
CA LYS A 207 21.15 28.96 -10.93
C LYS A 207 22.33 28.56 -11.83
N ARG A 208 22.69 29.39 -12.81
CA ARG A 208 23.86 29.18 -13.68
C ARG A 208 25.17 29.32 -12.89
N LYS A 209 26.29 28.90 -13.49
CA LYS A 209 27.62 29.15 -12.93
C LYS A 209 28.02 30.62 -13.14
N ASN A 210 28.79 31.18 -12.21
CA ASN A 210 29.15 32.61 -12.22
C ASN A 210 29.86 33.09 -13.49
N ASN A 211 30.54 32.20 -14.21
CA ASN A 211 31.28 32.51 -15.43
C ASN A 211 30.44 32.39 -16.72
N VAL A 212 29.15 32.08 -16.60
CA VAL A 212 28.25 31.90 -17.76
C VAL A 212 27.61 33.23 -18.12
N ALA A 213 27.91 33.74 -19.31
CA ALA A 213 27.29 34.93 -19.87
C ALA A 213 25.79 34.69 -20.08
N THR A 214 24.94 35.68 -19.81
CA THR A 214 23.49 35.50 -19.94
C THR A 214 22.83 36.74 -20.50
N THR A 215 22.08 36.54 -21.58
CA THR A 215 21.36 37.60 -22.29
C THR A 215 19.89 37.21 -22.42
N ILE A 216 19.00 38.16 -22.11
CA ILE A 216 17.55 38.03 -22.26
C ILE A 216 17.08 38.93 -23.40
N TYR A 217 16.41 38.34 -24.37
CA TYR A 217 15.69 39.01 -25.44
C TYR A 217 14.19 39.01 -25.15
N THR A 218 13.60 40.19 -25.10
CA THR A 218 12.16 40.38 -24.87
C THR A 218 11.60 41.47 -25.78
N LYS A 219 10.32 41.36 -26.17
CA LYS A 219 9.64 42.37 -26.99
C LYS A 219 9.65 43.77 -26.38
N ASN A 220 9.57 43.90 -25.06
CA ASN A 220 9.61 45.18 -24.38
C ASN A 220 10.33 45.09 -23.02
N ILE A 221 10.93 46.21 -22.61
CA ILE A 221 11.56 46.35 -21.30
C ILE A 221 10.77 47.40 -20.52
N SER A 222 9.96 46.94 -19.57
CA SER A 222 9.23 47.85 -18.69
C SER A 222 10.18 48.54 -17.70
N ASN A 223 9.77 49.69 -17.15
CA ASN A 223 10.55 50.36 -16.11
C ASN A 223 10.78 49.44 -14.89
N GLN A 224 9.79 48.62 -14.54
CA GLN A 224 9.88 47.65 -13.45
C GLN A 224 10.96 46.60 -13.74
N LEU A 225 10.88 45.94 -14.91
CA LEU A 225 11.86 44.93 -15.30
C LEU A 225 13.28 45.49 -15.36
N ARG A 226 13.44 46.73 -15.82
CA ARG A 226 14.74 47.41 -15.82
C ARG A 226 15.30 47.59 -14.40
N LEU A 227 14.47 47.99 -13.45
CA LEU A 227 14.87 48.13 -12.04
C LEU A 227 15.19 46.78 -11.40
N ASP A 228 14.43 45.73 -11.74
CA ASP A 228 14.65 44.38 -11.23
C ASP A 228 15.97 43.80 -11.73
N VAL A 229 16.30 43.99 -13.02
CA VAL A 229 17.60 43.59 -13.59
C VAL A 229 18.74 44.37 -12.95
N GLN A 230 18.60 45.69 -12.77
CA GLN A 230 19.62 46.51 -12.09
C GLN A 230 19.87 46.05 -10.65
N ARG A 231 18.80 45.74 -9.90
CA ARG A 231 18.90 45.22 -8.54
C ARG A 231 19.51 43.82 -8.49
N TYR A 232 19.15 42.96 -9.44
CA TYR A 232 19.73 41.63 -9.54
C TYR A 232 21.25 41.70 -9.83
N ASN A 233 21.65 42.51 -10.81
CA ASN A 233 23.04 42.67 -11.23
C ASN A 233 23.94 43.35 -10.19
N SER A 234 23.38 44.00 -9.16
CA SER A 234 24.18 44.57 -8.06
C SER A 234 24.68 43.52 -7.06
N GLN A 235 24.07 42.33 -7.04
CA GLN A 235 24.39 41.26 -6.09
C GLN A 235 24.79 39.94 -6.76
N TYR A 236 24.25 39.65 -7.95
CA TYR A 236 24.43 38.38 -8.66
C TYR A 236 25.16 38.58 -10.00
N PRO A 237 25.70 37.51 -10.61
CA PRO A 237 26.32 37.58 -11.93
C PRO A 237 25.41 38.27 -12.93
N SER A 238 25.96 39.21 -13.70
CA SER A 238 25.16 40.11 -14.53
C SER A 238 24.35 39.37 -15.59
N ILE A 239 23.11 39.82 -15.79
CA ILE A 239 22.23 39.44 -16.89
C ILE A 239 22.06 40.68 -17.77
N GLU A 240 22.34 40.53 -19.06
CA GLU A 240 22.07 41.53 -20.08
C GLU A 240 20.63 41.38 -20.58
N ILE A 241 19.98 42.49 -20.91
CA ILE A 241 18.62 42.49 -21.43
C ILE A 241 18.52 43.40 -22.65
N GLU A 242 18.00 42.85 -23.74
CA GLU A 242 17.91 43.50 -25.05
C GLU A 242 16.49 43.40 -25.61
N ILE A 243 16.11 44.41 -26.41
CA ILE A 243 14.80 44.43 -27.08
C ILE A 243 14.89 43.62 -28.36
N PHE A 244 14.01 42.64 -28.52
CA PHE A 244 13.84 41.88 -29.76
C PHE A 244 12.36 41.55 -29.96
N SER A 245 11.73 42.17 -30.95
CA SER A 245 10.28 42.05 -31.20
C SER A 245 9.88 40.90 -32.10
N ASP A 246 10.83 40.30 -32.82
CA ASP A 246 10.55 39.43 -33.95
C ASP A 246 10.39 37.95 -33.57
N ALA A 247 10.61 37.62 -32.28
CA ALA A 247 10.31 36.31 -31.72
C ALA A 247 8.95 36.30 -31.02
N HIS A 248 8.06 35.40 -31.43
CA HIS A 248 6.82 35.10 -30.72
C HIS A 248 6.96 33.93 -29.74
N ASP A 249 7.69 32.89 -30.15
CA ASP A 249 7.93 31.69 -29.36
C ASP A 249 9.09 31.90 -28.37
N ARG A 250 9.13 31.06 -27.33
CA ARG A 250 10.22 31.11 -26.33
C ARG A 250 11.30 30.11 -26.67
N PHE A 251 12.52 30.60 -26.62
CA PHE A 251 13.70 29.80 -26.92
C PHE A 251 14.74 29.98 -25.83
N LEU A 252 15.42 28.89 -25.49
CA LEU A 252 16.55 28.88 -24.58
C LEU A 252 17.74 28.27 -25.33
N ILE A 253 18.77 29.06 -25.59
CA ILE A 253 19.99 28.63 -26.25
C ILE A 253 21.08 28.47 -25.19
N ILE A 254 21.73 27.32 -25.16
CA ILE A 254 22.82 26.99 -24.24
C ILE A 254 24.12 26.81 -25.01
N ASP A 255 25.17 27.48 -24.54
CA ASP A 255 26.55 27.38 -25.04
C ASP A 255 26.67 27.55 -26.57
N ASN A 256 25.76 28.32 -27.17
CA ASN A 256 25.63 28.55 -28.62
C ASN A 256 25.53 27.24 -29.44
N ALA A 257 25.11 26.14 -28.81
CA ALA A 257 25.12 24.80 -29.40
C ALA A 257 23.81 24.04 -29.21
N GLU A 258 23.13 24.20 -28.08
CA GLU A 258 21.83 23.55 -27.83
C GLU A 258 20.71 24.60 -27.89
N LEU A 259 19.65 24.33 -28.65
CA LEU A 259 18.46 25.19 -28.72
C LEU A 259 17.26 24.44 -28.15
N TYR A 260 16.57 25.02 -27.18
CA TYR A 260 15.33 24.50 -26.62
C TYR A 260 14.19 25.43 -26.96
N HIS A 261 13.16 24.93 -27.64
CA HIS A 261 11.86 25.58 -27.75
C HIS A 261 11.00 25.22 -26.53
N ILE A 262 10.42 26.23 -25.89
CA ILE A 262 9.59 26.08 -24.70
C ILE A 262 8.24 26.74 -24.96
N GLY A 263 7.17 25.93 -25.01
CA GLY A 263 5.81 26.40 -25.30
C GLY A 263 5.17 27.28 -24.23
N ALA A 264 5.82 27.45 -23.07
CA ALA A 264 5.38 28.31 -21.98
C ALA A 264 6.48 29.32 -21.61
N SER A 265 6.08 30.50 -21.15
CA SER A 265 7.03 31.43 -20.55
C SER A 265 7.64 30.82 -19.29
N LEU A 266 8.91 31.15 -19.02
CA LEU A 266 9.63 30.59 -17.88
C LEU A 266 8.98 30.94 -16.53
N LYS A 267 8.19 32.04 -16.45
CA LYS A 267 7.42 32.39 -15.24
C LYS A 267 6.16 31.54 -15.01
N ASP A 268 5.71 30.81 -16.04
CA ASP A 268 4.44 30.06 -16.06
C ASP A 268 4.63 28.54 -16.23
N LEU A 269 5.85 28.04 -16.06
CA LEU A 269 6.19 26.62 -16.21
C LEU A 269 5.24 25.73 -15.40
N GLY A 270 4.61 24.78 -16.08
CA GLY A 270 3.75 23.73 -15.49
C GLY A 270 2.39 24.20 -14.97
N LYS A 271 2.05 25.51 -15.07
CA LYS A 271 0.71 26.01 -14.72
C LYS A 271 -0.36 25.53 -15.71
N LYS A 272 0.02 25.43 -16.98
CA LYS A 272 -0.80 24.91 -18.08
C LYS A 272 -0.01 23.89 -18.90
N TRP A 273 -0.70 23.12 -19.75
CA TRP A 273 -0.03 22.19 -20.65
C TRP A 273 0.90 22.95 -21.61
N PHE A 274 2.13 22.48 -21.74
CA PHE A 274 3.05 23.02 -22.73
C PHE A 274 4.02 21.94 -23.23
N ALA A 275 4.41 22.06 -24.49
CA ALA A 275 5.43 21.20 -25.08
C ALA A 275 6.81 21.86 -24.98
N PHE A 276 7.85 21.04 -24.89
CA PHE A 276 9.23 21.48 -25.11
C PHE A 276 9.91 20.60 -26.16
N SER A 277 10.90 21.15 -26.84
CA SER A 277 11.71 20.40 -27.81
C SER A 277 13.11 20.99 -27.95
N ARG A 278 14.13 20.13 -27.92
CA ARG A 278 15.50 20.42 -28.32
C ARG A 278 15.62 20.38 -29.85
N MET A 279 16.26 21.38 -30.42
CA MET A 279 16.30 21.70 -31.85
C MET A 279 17.71 22.13 -32.27
N ASP A 280 18.69 21.22 -32.15
CA ASP A 280 20.11 21.57 -32.30
C ASP A 280 20.52 22.03 -33.72
N ILE A 281 19.68 21.79 -34.74
CA ILE A 281 20.02 21.98 -36.16
C ILE A 281 20.00 23.48 -36.59
N GLU A 282 19.42 24.40 -35.81
CA GLU A 282 19.15 25.78 -36.25
C GLU A 282 19.85 26.90 -35.45
N VAL A 283 20.69 26.56 -34.47
CA VAL A 283 21.27 27.55 -33.54
C VAL A 283 22.06 28.64 -34.27
N GLY A 284 22.96 28.27 -35.20
CA GLY A 284 23.80 29.22 -35.91
C GLY A 284 23.02 30.24 -36.76
N LYS A 285 21.92 29.82 -37.39
CA LYS A 285 21.04 30.73 -38.16
C LYS A 285 20.28 31.69 -37.25
N MET A 286 19.88 31.21 -36.07
CA MET A 286 19.16 32.02 -35.10
C MET A 286 20.08 33.08 -34.48
N LEU A 287 21.31 32.72 -34.14
CA LEU A 287 22.31 33.65 -33.60
C LEU A 287 22.63 34.78 -34.58
N GLN A 288 22.71 34.49 -35.89
CA GLN A 288 22.90 35.52 -36.93
C GLN A 288 21.77 36.55 -36.99
N LYS A 289 20.55 36.20 -36.57
CA LYS A 289 19.42 37.13 -36.52
C LYS A 289 19.33 37.93 -35.22
N LEU A 290 20.04 37.49 -34.18
CA LEU A 290 20.09 38.14 -32.88
C LEU A 290 21.26 39.13 -32.77
N SER A 291 22.32 38.92 -33.55
CA SER A 291 23.39 39.90 -33.71
C SER A 291 22.95 40.99 -34.71
N PRO A 292 22.97 42.29 -34.34
CA PRO A 292 22.68 43.39 -35.25
C PRO A 292 23.71 43.54 -36.39
#